data_AF-A0A9D7H1A3-F1
#
_entry.id   AF-A0A9D7H1A3-F1
#
_cell.length_a   1.000
_cell.length_b   1.000
_cell.length_c   1.000
_cell.angle_alpha   90.00
_cell.angle_beta   90.00
_cell.angle_gamma   90.00
#
_symmetry.space_group_name_H-M   'P 1'
#
loop_
_entity.id
_entity.type
_entity.pdbx_description
1 polymer ?
#
loop_
_entity_poly.entity_id
_entity_poly.type
_entity_poly.pdbx_seq_one_letter_code
_entity_poly.pdbx_strand_id
1 'polypeptide(L)'
;MARFAARSWSSRPAAEVPDDYPSTTRLRVSGPVAAEPEWSDPCEDLRVAADRFRAGDFHSALLAAMRALDAQPVPLLRASATYLASANLTTRERMLIALIDDVTPLESLFESCGLGMLEGIDSMCELLDLGICTFDPDELDDDLETLPGVAE
;
A
#
# COMPACT_ATOMS: atom_id res chain seq x y z
N MET A 1 28.01 45.26 7.77
CA MET A 1 27.66 43.86 7.44
C MET A 1 28.23 42.96 8.52
N ALA A 2 27.35 42.39 9.34
CA ALA A 2 27.67 41.81 10.64
C ALA A 2 28.24 40.39 10.54
N ARG A 3 29.29 40.13 11.31
CA ARG A 3 29.89 38.83 11.60
C ARG A 3 29.03 38.13 12.67
N PHE A 4 28.56 36.92 12.42
CA PHE A 4 27.86 36.12 13.43
C PHE A 4 28.87 35.26 14.19
N ALA A 5 28.94 35.50 15.49
CA ALA A 5 29.81 34.84 16.44
C ALA A 5 29.23 33.48 16.87
N ALA A 6 30.11 32.48 16.96
CA ALA A 6 29.84 31.22 17.64
C ALA A 6 29.57 31.49 19.13
N ARG A 7 28.42 31.02 19.64
CA ARG A 7 28.14 30.97 21.08
C ARG A 7 28.25 29.53 21.55
N SER A 8 29.21 29.33 22.44
CA SER A 8 29.38 28.16 23.28
C SER A 8 28.16 27.95 24.17
N TRP A 9 27.67 26.71 24.25
CA TRP A 9 26.77 26.32 25.33
C TRP A 9 27.55 25.54 26.37
N SER A 10 27.62 26.15 27.56
CA SER A 10 28.21 25.59 28.77
C SER A 10 27.45 24.36 29.27
N SER A 11 28.26 23.42 29.77
CA SER A 11 27.99 22.37 30.73
C SER A 11 26.81 22.62 31.68
N ARG A 12 25.93 21.62 31.80
CA ARG A 12 25.12 21.40 33.01
C ARG A 12 25.52 20.05 33.63
N PRO A 13 25.63 19.97 34.97
CA PRO A 13 26.06 18.75 35.65
C PRO A 13 24.98 17.66 35.58
N ALA A 14 25.44 16.41 35.54
CA ALA A 14 24.60 15.23 35.67
C ALA A 14 23.86 15.27 37.01
N ALA A 15 22.53 15.29 36.97
CA ALA A 15 21.71 15.06 38.15
C ALA A 15 21.74 13.55 38.44
N GLU A 16 22.30 13.18 39.58
CA GLU A 16 22.26 11.81 40.11
C GLU A 16 20.81 11.42 40.39
N VAL A 17 20.36 10.33 39.77
CA VAL A 17 19.03 9.75 39.97
C VAL A 17 19.11 8.79 41.18
N PRO A 18 18.29 8.95 42.22
CA PRO A 18 18.30 8.06 43.37
C PRO A 18 17.75 6.66 43.03
N ASP A 19 18.47 5.64 43.50
CA ASP A 19 18.34 4.19 43.21
C ASP A 19 17.21 3.50 44.01
N ASP A 20 16.08 4.18 44.23
CA ASP A 20 14.99 3.66 45.07
C ASP A 20 13.62 3.82 44.38
N TYR A 21 13.44 3.05 43.30
CA TYR A 21 12.13 2.80 42.72
C TYR A 21 11.64 1.40 43.12
N PRO A 22 10.50 1.27 43.82
CA PRO A 22 9.96 -0.03 44.15
C PRO A 22 9.60 -0.77 42.86
N SER A 23 10.09 -2.01 42.77
CA SER A 23 9.87 -2.93 41.66
C SER A 23 8.39 -2.96 41.27
N THR A 24 8.06 -2.37 40.13
CA THR A 24 6.75 -2.57 39.53
C THR A 24 6.66 -4.02 39.11
N THR A 25 5.92 -4.78 39.92
CA THR A 25 5.38 -6.10 39.59
C THR A 25 4.90 -6.07 38.14
N ARG A 26 5.67 -6.68 37.24
CA ARG A 26 5.25 -6.89 35.85
C ARG A 26 4.06 -7.83 35.88
N LEU A 27 2.87 -7.24 35.88
CA LEU A 27 1.63 -7.94 35.58
C LEU A 27 1.81 -8.49 34.15
N ARG A 28 2.13 -9.79 34.04
CA ARG A 28 2.01 -10.50 32.77
C ARG A 28 0.51 -10.58 32.50
N VAL A 29 -0.02 -9.57 31.81
CA VAL A 29 -1.29 -9.66 31.13
C VAL A 29 -1.07 -10.67 30.01
N SER A 30 -1.31 -11.95 30.31
CA SER A 30 -1.62 -12.95 29.29
C SER A 30 -2.98 -12.59 28.72
N GLY A 31 -3.01 -11.54 27.90
CA GLY A 31 -4.13 -11.30 27.00
C GLY A 31 -4.18 -12.43 25.98
N PRO A 32 -5.37 -12.73 25.40
CA PRO A 32 -5.43 -13.60 24.25
C PRO A 32 -4.40 -13.09 23.23
N VAL A 33 -3.56 -13.99 22.73
CA VAL A 33 -2.71 -13.73 21.56
C VAL A 33 -3.63 -13.03 20.57
N ALA A 34 -3.36 -11.76 20.28
CA ALA A 34 -4.07 -11.05 19.23
C ALA A 34 -3.95 -11.99 18.03
N ALA A 35 -5.08 -12.54 17.60
CA ALA A 35 -5.11 -13.31 16.37
C ALA A 35 -4.36 -12.44 15.37
N GLU A 36 -3.30 -12.99 14.76
CA GLU A 36 -2.64 -12.30 13.67
C GLU A 36 -3.77 -11.83 12.76
N PRO A 37 -3.87 -10.51 12.47
CA PRO A 37 -4.96 -10.03 11.64
C PRO A 37 -4.97 -10.94 10.43
N GLU A 38 -6.07 -11.64 10.17
CA GLU A 38 -6.23 -12.35 8.90
C GLU A 38 -5.95 -11.28 7.85
N TRP A 39 -4.78 -11.37 7.22
CA TRP A 39 -4.37 -10.43 6.20
C TRP A 39 -5.38 -10.64 5.09
N SER A 40 -6.33 -9.72 4.97
CA SER A 40 -7.29 -9.73 3.89
C SER A 40 -6.54 -9.43 2.61
N ASP A 41 -6.88 -10.17 1.55
CA ASP A 41 -6.31 -9.91 0.23
C ASP A 41 -6.70 -8.48 -0.18
N PRO A 42 -5.72 -7.58 -0.42
CA PRO A 42 -6.00 -6.22 -0.83
C PRO A 42 -6.80 -6.16 -2.13
N CYS A 43 -6.70 -7.15 -3.01
CA CYS A 43 -7.56 -7.27 -4.19
C CYS A 43 -9.03 -7.41 -3.80
N GLU A 44 -9.33 -8.31 -2.86
CA GLU A 44 -10.70 -8.58 -2.41
C GLU A 44 -11.29 -7.35 -1.71
N ASP A 45 -10.53 -6.70 -0.84
CA ASP A 45 -11.00 -5.52 -0.11
C ASP A 45 -11.25 -4.32 -1.04
N LEU A 46 -10.44 -4.10 -2.07
CA LEU A 46 -10.67 -3.07 -3.09
C LEU A 46 -11.97 -3.34 -3.87
N ARG A 47 -12.21 -4.60 -4.25
CA ARG A 47 -13.45 -5.00 -4.94
C ARG A 47 -14.67 -4.79 -4.04
N VAL A 48 -14.60 -5.21 -2.78
CA VAL A 48 -15.67 -4.99 -1.79
C VAL A 48 -15.93 -3.50 -1.60
N ALA A 49 -14.89 -2.66 -1.55
CA ALA A 49 -15.04 -1.22 -1.45
C ALA A 49 -15.80 -0.62 -2.64
N ALA A 50 -15.41 -0.98 -3.87
CA ALA A 50 -16.06 -0.52 -5.09
C ALA A 50 -17.54 -0.94 -5.15
N ASP A 51 -17.84 -2.20 -4.87
CA ASP A 51 -19.20 -2.73 -4.93
C ASP A 51 -20.13 -2.10 -3.88
N ARG A 52 -19.63 -1.93 -2.64
CA ARG A 52 -20.37 -1.25 -1.57
C ARG A 52 -20.65 0.20 -1.91
N PHE A 53 -19.68 0.88 -2.52
CA PHE A 53 -19.87 2.26 -2.95
C PHE A 53 -20.96 2.37 -4.02
N ARG A 54 -20.94 1.50 -5.03
CA ARG A 54 -21.96 1.45 -6.09
C ARG A 54 -23.35 1.12 -5.56
N ALA A 55 -23.44 0.32 -4.50
CA ALA A 55 -24.69 0.01 -3.80
C ALA A 55 -25.22 1.16 -2.92
N GLY A 56 -24.47 2.26 -2.78
CA GLY A 56 -24.82 3.39 -1.91
C GLY A 56 -24.50 3.16 -0.42
N ASP A 57 -23.80 2.08 -0.09
CA ASP A 57 -23.35 1.75 1.27
C ASP A 57 -21.96 2.36 1.53
N PHE A 58 -21.93 3.69 1.63
CA PHE A 58 -20.68 4.46 1.71
C PHE A 58 -19.84 4.16 2.96
N HIS A 59 -20.49 3.79 4.07
CA HIS A 59 -19.79 3.51 5.32
C HIS A 59 -19.01 2.19 5.22
N SER A 60 -19.65 1.12 4.74
CA SER A 60 -18.96 -0.14 4.53
C SER A 60 -17.94 -0.08 3.38
N ALA A 61 -18.20 0.72 2.35
CA ALA A 61 -17.23 0.99 1.29
C ALA A 61 -15.95 1.62 1.83
N LEU A 62 -16.08 2.63 2.70
CA LEU A 62 -14.93 3.29 3.32
C LEU A 62 -14.15 2.33 4.22
N LEU A 63 -14.83 1.51 5.01
CA LEU A 63 -14.15 0.51 5.88
C LEU A 63 -13.36 -0.51 5.06
N ALA A 64 -13.89 -0.97 3.92
CA ALA A 64 -13.18 -1.88 3.03
C ALA A 64 -11.99 -1.20 2.36
N ALA A 65 -12.16 0.04 1.87
CA ALA A 65 -11.06 0.82 1.30
C ALA A 65 -9.93 1.07 2.31
N MET A 66 -10.28 1.39 3.56
CA MET A 66 -9.29 1.57 4.63
C MET A 66 -8.53 0.28 4.91
N ARG A 67 -9.18 -0.89 4.94
CA ARG A 67 -8.49 -2.18 5.12
C ARG A 67 -7.52 -2.48 3.98
N ALA A 68 -7.97 -2.26 2.74
CA ALA A 68 -7.12 -2.44 1.56
C ALA A 68 -5.89 -1.51 1.59
N LEU A 69 -6.07 -0.25 1.99
CA LEU A 69 -5.01 0.77 1.92
C LEU A 69 -4.11 0.81 3.17
N ASP A 70 -4.62 0.46 4.35
CA ASP A 70 -3.85 0.42 5.62
C ASP A 70 -2.71 -0.62 5.55
N ALA A 71 -2.89 -1.67 4.74
CA ALA A 71 -1.85 -2.66 4.47
C ALA A 71 -0.70 -2.12 3.59
N GLN A 72 -0.82 -0.89 3.08
CA GLN A 72 0.11 -0.26 2.14
C GLN A 72 0.52 -1.20 0.98
N PRO A 73 -0.46 -1.80 0.26
CA PRO A 73 -0.15 -2.73 -0.80
C PRO A 73 0.61 -2.01 -1.91
N VAL A 74 1.65 -2.68 -2.41
CA VAL A 74 2.46 -2.20 -3.52
C VAL A 74 2.03 -2.96 -4.77
N PRO A 75 1.38 -2.31 -5.75
CA PRO A 75 1.02 -2.98 -6.99
C PRO A 75 2.27 -3.29 -7.80
N LEU A 76 2.25 -4.46 -8.45
CA LEU A 76 3.30 -4.98 -9.30
C LEU A 76 2.77 -5.15 -10.72
N LEU A 77 3.54 -4.73 -11.72
CA LEU A 77 3.17 -4.92 -13.12
C LEU A 77 3.55 -6.33 -13.60
N ARG A 78 2.55 -7.11 -14.00
CA ARG A 78 2.70 -8.45 -14.58
C ARG A 78 2.75 -8.43 -16.10
N ALA A 79 2.02 -7.50 -16.73
CA ALA A 79 1.87 -7.47 -18.17
C ALA A 79 3.15 -7.04 -18.93
N SER A 80 3.46 -7.75 -20.01
CA SER A 80 4.50 -7.34 -20.95
C SER A 80 4.13 -6.06 -21.72
N ALA A 81 5.13 -5.28 -22.13
CA ALA A 81 4.94 -4.06 -22.92
C ALA A 81 4.13 -4.30 -24.22
N THR A 82 4.27 -5.48 -24.83
CA THR A 82 3.52 -5.86 -26.04
C THR A 82 2.04 -6.09 -25.75
N TYR A 83 1.72 -6.74 -24.62
CA TYR A 83 0.34 -6.90 -24.18
C TYR A 83 -0.28 -5.54 -23.86
N LEU A 84 0.40 -4.69 -23.09
CA LEU A 84 -0.05 -3.33 -22.76
C LEU A 84 -0.32 -2.47 -24.00
N ALA A 85 0.47 -2.62 -25.06
CA ALA A 85 0.28 -1.88 -26.32
C ALA A 85 -0.99 -2.29 -27.09
N SER A 86 -1.49 -3.51 -26.86
CA SER A 86 -2.67 -4.06 -27.52
C SER A 86 -3.92 -4.07 -26.64
N ALA A 87 -3.75 -3.94 -25.32
CA ALA A 87 -4.84 -3.86 -24.36
C ALA A 87 -5.68 -2.58 -24.59
N ASN A 88 -7.00 -2.72 -24.52
CA ASN A 88 -7.92 -1.60 -24.67
C ASN A 88 -8.03 -0.79 -23.37
N LEU A 89 -6.94 -0.12 -23.00
CA LEU A 89 -6.84 0.60 -21.73
C LEU A 89 -7.38 2.02 -21.83
N THR A 90 -8.15 2.42 -20.82
CA THR A 90 -8.61 3.80 -20.65
C THR A 90 -7.43 4.73 -20.30
N THR A 91 -7.64 6.05 -20.42
CA THR A 91 -6.61 7.03 -20.04
C THR A 91 -6.18 6.88 -18.58
N ARG A 92 -7.12 6.53 -17.69
CA ARG A 92 -6.87 6.41 -16.24
C ARG A 92 -6.01 5.19 -15.92
N GLU A 93 -6.34 4.04 -16.49
CA GLU A 93 -5.55 2.82 -16.39
C GLU A 93 -4.11 3.03 -16.89
N ARG A 94 -3.94 3.71 -18.03
CA ARG A 94 -2.59 4.03 -18.55
C ARG A 94 -1.80 4.94 -17.62
N MET A 95 -2.46 5.91 -16.98
CA MET A 95 -1.81 6.77 -15.99
C MET A 95 -1.36 5.99 -14.76
N LEU A 96 -2.21 5.08 -14.25
CA LEU A 96 -1.85 4.19 -13.15
C LEU A 96 -0.67 3.31 -13.50
N ILE A 97 -0.72 2.61 -14.64
CA ILE A 97 0.38 1.76 -15.13
C ILE A 97 1.68 2.55 -15.25
N ALA A 98 1.64 3.79 -15.75
CA ALA A 98 2.84 4.61 -15.90
C ALA A 98 3.51 5.02 -14.57
N LEU A 99 2.79 4.90 -13.45
CA LEU A 99 3.25 5.26 -12.12
C LEU A 99 3.58 4.06 -11.24
N ILE A 100 3.18 2.84 -11.63
CA ILE A 100 3.57 1.63 -10.91
C ILE A 100 5.08 1.40 -11.09
N ASP A 101 5.78 1.34 -9.96
CA ASP A 101 7.23 1.21 -9.89
C ASP A 101 7.70 0.12 -8.91
N ASP A 102 6.78 -0.78 -8.51
CA ASP A 102 7.00 -1.88 -7.57
C ASP A 102 7.50 -1.46 -6.17
N VAL A 103 7.41 -0.18 -5.83
CA VAL A 103 7.83 0.35 -4.51
C VAL A 103 6.79 1.30 -3.92
N THR A 104 6.05 2.03 -4.76
CA THR A 104 5.09 3.04 -4.32
C THR A 104 3.79 2.38 -3.85
N PRO A 105 3.33 2.65 -2.61
CA PRO A 105 2.06 2.13 -2.12
C PRO A 105 0.86 2.66 -2.91
N LEU A 106 -0.20 1.87 -2.95
CA LEU A 106 -1.42 2.16 -3.72
C LEU A 106 -2.07 3.52 -3.37
N GLU A 107 -2.10 3.88 -2.09
CA GLU A 107 -2.63 5.17 -1.64
C GLU A 107 -1.86 6.34 -2.28
N SER A 108 -0.52 6.29 -2.24
CA SER A 108 0.34 7.31 -2.83
C SER A 108 0.24 7.36 -4.35
N LEU A 109 -0.02 6.21 -5.01
CA LEU A 109 -0.28 6.17 -6.45
C LEU A 109 -1.58 6.90 -6.80
N PHE A 110 -2.66 6.68 -6.06
CA PHE A 110 -3.93 7.37 -6.30
C PHE A 110 -3.81 8.89 -6.11
N GLU A 111 -3.09 9.33 -5.08
CA GLU A 111 -2.78 10.75 -4.86
C GLU A 111 -1.99 11.35 -6.03
N SER A 112 -1.01 10.62 -6.54
CA SER A 112 -0.12 11.06 -7.63
C SER A 112 -0.80 11.09 -9.00
N CYS A 113 -1.78 10.21 -9.23
CA CYS A 113 -2.56 10.17 -10.46
C CYS A 113 -3.53 11.35 -10.60
N GLY A 114 -3.83 12.06 -9.50
CA GLY A 114 -4.87 13.09 -9.49
C GLY A 114 -6.29 12.55 -9.73
N LEU A 115 -6.48 11.23 -9.57
CA LEU A 115 -7.77 10.58 -9.69
C LEU A 115 -8.55 10.71 -8.37
N GLY A 116 -9.88 10.78 -8.46
CA GLY A 116 -10.69 10.57 -7.26
C GLY A 116 -10.46 9.16 -6.72
N MET A 117 -10.45 8.99 -5.40
CA MET A 117 -10.17 7.70 -4.74
C MET A 117 -10.95 6.53 -5.38
N LEU A 118 -12.24 6.73 -5.66
CA LEU A 118 -13.09 5.72 -6.29
C LEU A 118 -12.74 5.44 -7.74
N GLU A 119 -12.39 6.48 -8.51
CA GLU A 119 -11.93 6.28 -9.88
C GLU A 119 -10.58 5.53 -9.90
N GLY A 120 -9.73 5.78 -8.90
CA GLY A 120 -8.49 5.04 -8.68
C GLY A 120 -8.77 3.57 -8.34
N ILE A 121 -9.65 3.31 -7.37
CA ILE A 121 -10.05 1.95 -6.97
C ILE A 121 -10.69 1.20 -8.15
N ASP A 122 -11.63 1.82 -8.87
CA ASP A 122 -12.27 1.21 -10.04
C ASP A 122 -11.24 0.86 -11.11
N SER A 123 -10.36 1.82 -11.46
CA SER A 123 -9.34 1.59 -12.48
C SER A 123 -8.32 0.52 -12.04
N MET A 124 -8.00 0.45 -10.75
CA MET A 124 -7.13 -0.60 -10.21
C MET A 124 -7.81 -1.97 -10.27
N CYS A 125 -9.11 -2.06 -9.92
CA CYS A 125 -9.87 -3.29 -10.04
C CYS A 125 -9.89 -3.80 -11.48
N GLU A 126 -10.11 -2.93 -12.46
CA GLU A 126 -10.07 -3.28 -13.88
C GLU A 126 -8.68 -3.79 -14.31
N LEU A 127 -7.60 -3.18 -13.82
CA LEU A 127 -6.23 -3.66 -14.10
C LEU A 127 -5.96 -5.05 -13.51
N LEU A 128 -6.46 -5.32 -12.30
CA LEU A 128 -6.37 -6.62 -11.65
C LEU A 128 -7.20 -7.68 -12.41
N ASP A 129 -8.42 -7.32 -12.85
CA ASP A 129 -9.29 -8.22 -13.62
C ASP A 129 -8.71 -8.56 -15.00
N LEU A 130 -7.97 -7.62 -15.60
CA LEU A 130 -7.22 -7.85 -16.85
C LEU A 130 -5.91 -8.63 -16.66
N GLY A 131 -5.54 -8.95 -15.41
CA GLY A 131 -4.28 -9.62 -15.07
C GLY A 131 -3.04 -8.76 -15.36
N ILE A 132 -3.20 -7.44 -15.44
CA ILE A 132 -2.10 -6.51 -15.75
C ILE A 132 -1.27 -6.22 -14.51
N CYS A 133 -1.93 -6.17 -13.35
CA CYS A 133 -1.31 -5.93 -12.05
C CYS A 133 -1.58 -7.08 -11.09
N THR A 134 -0.74 -7.24 -10.08
CA THR A 134 -0.97 -8.05 -8.89
C THR A 134 -0.42 -7.34 -7.65
N PHE A 135 -0.79 -7.79 -6.46
CA PHE A 135 -0.14 -7.40 -5.20
C PHE A 135 0.72 -8.55 -4.63
N ASP A 136 0.69 -9.72 -5.26
CA ASP A 136 1.43 -10.89 -4.83
C ASP A 136 2.72 -11.03 -5.66
N PRO A 137 3.91 -10.92 -5.03
CA PRO A 137 5.17 -11.11 -5.74
C PRO A 137 5.39 -12.55 -6.22
N ASP A 138 4.79 -13.55 -5.55
CA ASP A 138 4.94 -14.96 -5.93
C ASP A 138 4.19 -15.28 -7.24
N GLU A 139 3.17 -14.49 -7.58
CA GLU A 139 2.42 -14.61 -8.84
C GLU A 139 3.14 -14.05 -10.07
N LEU A 140 4.29 -13.37 -9.89
CA LEU A 140 5.06 -12.82 -11.01
C LEU A 140 5.85 -13.88 -11.77
N ASP A 141 6.18 -15.01 -11.13
CA ASP A 141 7.07 -16.04 -11.69
C ASP A 141 6.35 -17.11 -12.52
N ASP A 142 5.04 -17.32 -12.32
CA ASP A 142 4.29 -18.43 -12.96
C ASP A 142 3.96 -18.19 -14.46
N ASP A 143 4.13 -16.97 -14.97
CA ASP A 143 3.71 -16.59 -16.33
C ASP A 143 4.85 -16.52 -17.36
N LEU A 144 6.11 -16.59 -16.94
CA LEU A 144 7.24 -16.58 -17.88
C LEU A 144 7.41 -17.90 -18.64
N GLU A 145 6.81 -19.00 -18.18
CA GLU A 145 6.89 -20.31 -18.85
C GLU A 145 5.71 -20.63 -19.79
N THR A 146 4.66 -19.81 -19.83
CA THR A 146 3.41 -20.17 -20.55
C THR A 146 2.86 -19.08 -21.48
N LEU A 147 3.74 -18.32 -22.17
CA LEU A 147 3.29 -17.56 -23.35
C LEU A 147 3.36 -18.45 -24.61
N PRO A 148 2.21 -18.84 -25.21
CA PRO A 148 2.21 -19.58 -26.47
C PRO A 148 2.66 -18.64 -27.60
N GLY A 149 3.94 -18.67 -27.94
CA GLY A 149 4.46 -17.83 -29.03
C GLY A 149 5.97 -17.74 -29.20
N VAL A 150 6.78 -18.24 -28.27
CA VAL A 150 8.24 -18.31 -28.48
C VAL A 150 8.59 -19.63 -29.15
N ALA A 151 8.29 -19.73 -30.45
CA ALA A 151 8.98 -20.68 -31.32
C ALA A 151 10.22 -19.96 -31.89
N GLU A 152 11.37 -20.65 -31.78
CA GLU A 152 12.70 -20.27 -32.29
C GLU A 152 12.71 -19.71 -33.73
#